data_AF-E8WJV9-F1
#
_entry.id   AF-E8WJV9-F1
#
_cell.length_a   1.000
_cell.length_b   1.000
_cell.length_c   1.000
_cell.angle_alpha   90.00
_cell.angle_beta   90.00
_cell.angle_gamma   90.00
#
_symmetry.space_group_name_H-M   'P 1'
#
loop_
_entity.id
_entity.type
_entity.pdbx_description
1 polymer ?
#
loop_
_entity_poly.entity_id
_entity_poly.type
_entity_poly.pdbx_seq_one_letter_code
_entity_poly.pdbx_strand_id
1 'polypeptide(L)' 'MKQEKHTDPAQRWVATFTWEDRLIARFFPRFFKRYAPEEVQQQWEALLARKRKRRHPGEGDDTGK' A
#
# COMPACT_ATOMS: atom_id res chain seq x y z
N MET A 1 5.62 27.64 -27.01
CA MET A 1 5.05 27.66 -25.65
C MET A 1 5.05 26.24 -25.11
N LYS A 2 5.90 25.93 -24.12
CA LYS A 2 5.87 24.61 -23.48
C LYS A 2 4.75 24.65 -22.44
N GLN A 3 3.64 23.98 -22.71
CA GLN A 3 2.64 23.69 -21.69
C GLN A 3 3.33 22.80 -20.66
N GLU A 4 3.83 23.42 -19.59
CA GLU A 4 4.18 22.72 -18.37
C GLU A 4 2.86 22.15 -17.85
N LYS A 5 2.60 20.88 -18.18
CA LYS A 5 1.49 20.11 -17.62
C LYS A 5 1.67 20.17 -16.11
N HIS A 6 0.95 21.09 -15.48
CA HIS A 6 0.84 21.22 -14.04
C HIS A 6 0.29 19.88 -13.56
N THR A 7 1.19 18.98 -13.22
CA THR A 7 0.84 17.61 -12.86
C THR A 7 0.31 17.72 -11.46
N ASP A 8 -0.99 17.48 -11.30
CA ASP A 8 -1.65 17.56 -10.01
C ASP A 8 -0.84 16.72 -8.99
N PRO A 9 -0.45 17.26 -7.84
CA PRO A 9 0.35 16.51 -6.87
C PRO A 9 -0.36 15.22 -6.43
N ALA A 10 -1.70 15.19 -6.45
CA ALA A 10 -2.47 13.97 -6.25
C ALA A 10 -2.28 12.95 -7.39
N GLN A 11 -2.18 13.38 -8.64
CA GLN A 11 -1.89 12.49 -9.78
C GLN A 11 -0.48 11.90 -9.73
N ARG A 12 0.49 12.61 -9.11
CA ARG A 12 1.83 12.06 -8.87
C ARG A 12 1.82 10.89 -7.88
N TRP A 13 0.97 10.94 -6.85
CA TRP A 13 0.76 9.81 -5.93
C TRP A 13 0.12 8.60 -6.61
N VAL A 14 -0.77 8.82 -7.59
CA VAL A 14 -1.47 7.74 -8.30
C VAL A 14 -0.52 6.82 -9.08
N ALA A 15 0.60 7.34 -9.58
CA ALA A 15 1.47 6.58 -10.49
C ALA A 15 2.45 5.65 -9.78
N THR A 16 2.79 5.88 -8.50
CA THR A 16 3.83 5.09 -7.83
C THR A 16 3.58 5.03 -6.33
N PHE A 17 3.32 3.83 -5.81
CA PHE A 17 3.29 3.60 -4.37
C PHE A 17 4.70 3.83 -3.80
N THR A 18 4.93 5.01 -3.25
CA THR A 18 6.26 5.40 -2.78
C THR A 18 6.52 4.86 -1.37
N TRP A 19 7.78 5.00 -0.93
CA TRP A 19 8.14 4.71 0.46
C TRP A 19 7.41 5.65 1.44
N GLU A 20 7.18 6.90 1.05
CA GLU A 20 6.47 7.89 1.88
C GLU A 20 5.01 7.49 2.08
N ASP A 21 4.34 6.99 1.04
CA ASP A 21 2.97 6.47 1.13
C ASP A 21 2.88 5.28 2.10
N ARG A 22 3.90 4.41 2.14
CA ARG A 22 3.98 3.32 3.12
C ARG A 22 4.09 3.83 4.55
N LEU A 23 4.87 4.89 4.77
CA LEU A 23 4.99 5.51 6.09
C LEU A 23 3.64 6.11 6.51
N ILE A 24 2.99 6.84 5.61
CA ILE A 24 1.67 7.43 5.87
C ILE A 24 0.64 6.33 6.18
N ALA A 25 0.58 5.27 5.37
CA ALA A 25 -0.32 4.14 5.57
C ALA A 25 -0.09 3.41 6.90
N ARG A 26 1.16 3.38 7.39
CA ARG A 26 1.56 2.67 8.62
C ARG A 26 1.40 3.51 9.88
N PHE A 27 1.73 4.80 9.84
CA PHE A 27 1.69 5.69 11.01
C PHE A 27 0.40 6.51 11.10
N PHE A 28 -0.27 6.77 9.98
CA PHE A 28 -1.51 7.56 9.91
C PHE A 28 -2.64 6.81 9.18
N PRO A 29 -3.08 5.64 9.69
CA PRO A 29 -4.01 4.76 8.97
C PRO A 29 -5.38 5.39 8.72
N ARG A 30 -5.89 6.22 9.63
CA ARG A 30 -7.18 6.92 9.48
C ARG A 30 -7.13 8.00 8.39
N PHE A 31 -6.01 8.73 8.31
CA PHE A 31 -5.78 9.73 7.27
C PHE A 31 -5.64 9.04 5.91
N PHE A 32 -4.81 8.00 5.85
CA PHE A 32 -4.59 7.21 4.64
C PHE A 32 -5.91 6.66 4.09
N LYS A 33 -6.75 6.02 4.90
CA LYS A 33 -8.04 5.48 4.44
C LYS A 33 -9.01 6.56 3.91
N ARG A 34 -8.93 7.79 4.44
CA ARG A 34 -9.84 8.88 4.09
C ARG A 34 -9.43 9.63 2.83
N TYR A 35 -8.13 9.74 2.56
CA TYR A 35 -7.61 10.62 1.50
C TYR A 35 -6.78 9.90 0.44
N ALA A 36 -6.31 8.67 0.69
CA ALA A 36 -5.57 7.94 -0.31
C ALA A 36 -6.49 7.49 -1.46
N PRO A 37 -6.06 7.60 -2.72
CA PRO A 37 -6.77 7.03 -3.86
C PRO A 37 -7.01 5.53 -3.70
N GLU A 38 -8.05 5.01 -4.33
CA GLU A 38 -8.45 3.60 -4.20
C GLU A 38 -7.35 2.64 -4.66
N GLU A 39 -6.64 2.96 -5.75
CA GLU A 39 -5.51 2.17 -6.26
C GLU A 39 -4.38 2.04 -5.22
N VAL A 40 -4.09 3.14 -4.50
CA VAL A 40 -3.05 3.20 -3.47
C VAL A 40 -3.47 2.38 -2.24
N GLN A 41 -4.76 2.40 -1.90
CA GLN A 41 -5.31 1.55 -0.83
C GLN A 41 -5.22 0.07 -1.18
N GLN A 42 -5.57 -0.32 -2.41
CA GLN A 42 -5.47 -1.70 -2.90
C GLN A 42 -4.01 -2.21 -2.88
N GLN A 43 -3.05 -1.36 -3.30
CA GLN A 43 -1.63 -1.69 -3.25
C GLN A 43 -1.13 -1.90 -1.81
N TRP A 44 -1.60 -1.09 -0.86
CA TRP A 44 -1.30 -1.25 0.56
C TRP A 44 -1.89 -2.54 1.13
N GLU A 45 -3.16 -2.86 0.83
CA GLU A 45 -3.80 -4.10 1.25
C GLU A 45 -3.10 -5.34 0.70
N ALA A 46 -2.70 -5.32 -0.58
CA ALA A 46 -1.93 -6.40 -1.20
C ALA A 46 -0.57 -6.61 -0.50
N LEU A 47 0.12 -5.54 -0.11
CA LEU A 47 1.35 -5.62 0.67
C LEU A 47 1.11 -6.21 2.07
N LEU A 48 0.03 -5.80 2.74
CA LEU A 48 -0.34 -6.36 4.04
C LEU A 48 -0.67 -7.84 3.95
N ALA A 49 -1.41 -8.27 2.93
CA ALA A 49 -1.75 -9.67 2.67
C ALA A 49 -0.48 -10.52 2.47
N ARG A 50 0.49 -10.03 1.68
CA ARG A 50 1.79 -10.70 1.49
C ARG A 50 2.59 -10.80 2.79
N LYS A 51 2.57 -9.76 3.63
CA LYS A 51 3.24 -9.76 4.93
C LYS A 51 2.59 -10.72 5.93
N ARG A 52 1.26 -10.84 5.89
CA ARG A 52 0.50 -11.82 6.70
C ARG A 52 0.86 -13.25 6.34
N LYS A 53 0.95 -13.57 5.05
CA LYS A 53 1.41 -14.89 4.56
C LYS A 53 2.81 -15.26 5.05
N ARG A 54 3.71 -14.29 5.26
CA ARG A 54 5.05 -14.53 5.83
C ARG A 54 5.09 -14.69 7.35
N ARG A 55 4.06 -14.25 8.09
CA ARG A 55 4.02 -14.36 9.56
C ARG A 55 3.39 -15.65 10.06
N HIS A 56 2.71 -16.40 9.20
CA HIS A 56 2.30 -17.78 9.46
C HIS A 56 3.04 -18.72 8.51
N PRO A 57 4.29 -19.11 8.79
CA PRO A 57 4.88 -20.33 8.25
C PRO A 57 4.48 -21.54 9.12
N GLY A 58 3.24 -21.58 9.62
CA GLY A 58 2.84 -22.46 10.74
C GLY A 58 1.41 -22.98 10.68
N GLU A 59 0.90 -23.22 9.47
CA GLU A 59 0.04 -24.38 9.20
C GLU A 59 1.04 -25.35 8.53
N GLY A 60 1.86 -26.09 9.29
CA GLY A 60 1.42 -27.19 10.12
C GLY A 60 1.37 -28.46 9.28
N ASP A 61 2.48 -28.79 8.60
CA ASP A 61 2.72 -30.11 8.04
C ASP A 61 3.21 -31.03 9.19
N ASP A 62 2.56 -32.18 9.32
CA ASP A 62 2.93 -33.37 10.10
C ASP A 62 2.83 -33.35 11.65
N THR A 63 1.72 -33.91 12.16
CA THR A 63 1.80 -34.86 13.28
C THR A 63 1.15 -36.16 12.85
N GLY A 64 1.97 -37.15 12.52
CA GLY A 64 1.54 -38.53 12.31
C GLY A 64 0.72 -39.10 13.47
N LYS A 65 -0.36 -39.80 13.10
CA LYS A 65 -0.75 -41.11 13.63
C LYS A 65 -1.78 -41.75 12.70
#